data_AF-A0A352KM52-F1
#
_entry.id   AF-A0A352KM52-F1
#
_cell.length_a   1.000
_cell.length_b   1.000
_cell.length_c   1.000
_cell.angle_alpha   90.00
_cell.angle_beta   90.00
_cell.angle_gamma   90.00
#
_symmetry.space_group_name_H-M   'P 1'
#
loop_
_entity.id
_entity.type
_entity.pdbx_description
1 polymer ?
#
loop_
_entity_poly.entity_id
_entity_poly.type
_entity_poly.pdbx_seq_one_letter_code
_entity_poly.pdbx_strand_id
1 'polypeptide(L)'
;LILGGQIKGGAPSIYLMYAAGNFISDSDHTPFLQIGESKYGKPILDRILTRDTSLEDAARCAIVSIDSTIKSNATVGPPIEVLVYEKDTFECDHYIRLDEENQYLNEIRQRWNEAIKQSFESLPKFEWESRSQPNSKVLSIHTDIHKSKK
;
A
#
# COMPACT_ATOMS: atom_id res chain seq x y z
N LEU A 1 -6.20 22.43 -5.73
CA LEU A 1 -4.94 22.34 -6.50
C LEU A 1 -3.80 22.06 -5.53
N ILE A 2 -2.81 21.26 -5.90
CA ILE A 2 -1.53 21.21 -5.17
C ILE A 2 -0.50 22.00 -5.97
N LEU A 3 0.26 22.86 -5.28
CA LEU A 3 1.35 23.64 -5.84
C LEU A 3 2.59 23.39 -5.00
N GLY A 4 3.69 22.93 -5.62
CA GLY A 4 4.95 22.71 -4.93
C GLY A 4 6.15 23.09 -5.79
N GLY A 5 7.27 23.35 -5.14
CA GLY A 5 8.52 23.70 -5.80
C GLY A 5 9.45 24.49 -4.88
N GLN A 6 10.44 25.14 -5.49
CA GLN A 6 11.40 25.97 -4.78
C GLN A 6 11.70 27.23 -5.58
N ILE A 7 11.79 28.36 -4.88
CA ILE A 7 12.24 29.64 -5.43
C ILE A 7 13.67 29.88 -4.94
N LYS A 8 14.54 30.40 -5.83
CA LYS A 8 15.94 30.67 -5.51
C LYS A 8 16.09 31.48 -4.22
N GLY A 9 16.88 30.95 -3.28
CA GLY A 9 17.10 31.54 -1.96
C GLY A 9 16.09 31.13 -0.88
N GLY A 10 15.05 30.37 -1.23
CA GLY A 10 14.10 29.78 -0.29
C GLY A 10 14.24 28.26 -0.17
N ALA A 11 13.58 27.67 0.82
CA ALA A 11 13.43 26.22 0.95
C ALA A 11 12.32 25.70 0.01
N PRO A 12 12.34 24.40 -0.37
CA PRO A 12 11.20 23.76 -1.02
C PRO A 12 9.94 23.90 -0.17
N SER A 13 8.79 24.06 -0.81
CA SER A 13 7.50 24.15 -0.11
C SER A 13 6.39 23.56 -0.97
N ILE A 14 5.33 23.07 -0.34
CA ILE A 14 4.17 22.49 -1.03
C ILE A 14 2.88 22.92 -0.36
N TYR A 15 1.87 23.30 -1.15
CA TYR A 15 0.61 23.86 -0.67
C TYR A 15 -0.58 23.19 -1.34
N LEU A 16 -1.60 22.89 -0.54
CA LEU A 16 -2.93 22.51 -1.03
C LEU A 16 -3.83 23.75 -1.01
N MET A 17 -4.20 24.24 -2.19
CA MET A 17 -5.15 25.34 -2.34
C MET A 17 -6.57 24.82 -2.49
N TYR A 18 -7.47 25.34 -1.64
CA TYR A 18 -8.90 25.07 -1.70
C TYR A 18 -9.61 26.03 -2.66
N ALA A 19 -10.82 25.64 -3.09
CA ALA A 19 -11.63 26.43 -4.02
C ALA A 19 -11.99 27.83 -3.47
N ALA A 20 -12.05 27.99 -2.14
CA ALA A 20 -12.30 29.27 -1.49
C ALA A 20 -11.08 30.22 -1.48
N GLY A 21 -9.93 29.77 -1.99
CA GLY A 21 -8.70 30.58 -2.08
C GLY A 21 -7.78 30.49 -0.86
N ASN A 22 -8.22 29.87 0.24
CA ASN A 22 -7.35 29.53 1.36
C ASN A 22 -6.48 28.29 1.04
N PHE A 23 -5.41 28.10 1.80
CA PHE A 23 -4.47 26.99 1.60
C PHE A 23 -3.90 26.45 2.91
N ILE A 24 -3.38 25.24 2.85
CA ILE A 24 -2.56 24.60 3.90
C ILE A 24 -1.25 24.08 3.31
N SER A 25 -0.23 23.86 4.14
CA SER A 25 1.03 23.18 3.79
C SER A 25 1.05 21.77 4.38
N ASP A 26 2.05 20.99 4.00
CA ASP A 26 2.44 19.77 4.72
C ASP A 26 2.81 20.06 6.19
N SER A 27 2.93 19.00 6.99
CA SER A 27 3.34 19.07 8.39
C SER A 27 4.34 17.98 8.74
N ASP A 28 4.99 18.09 9.89
CA ASP A 28 5.97 17.09 10.34
C ASP A 28 5.36 15.70 10.56
N HIS A 29 4.08 15.65 10.92
CA HIS A 29 3.34 14.39 11.11
C HIS A 29 2.72 13.84 9.83
N THR A 30 2.57 14.67 8.79
CA THR A 30 1.98 14.26 7.51
C THR A 30 2.69 15.02 6.40
N PRO A 31 3.82 14.47 5.89
CA PRO A 31 4.71 15.14 4.95
C PRO A 31 4.22 15.04 3.50
N PHE A 32 2.92 14.86 3.27
CA PHE A 32 2.34 14.72 1.93
C PHE A 32 0.93 15.32 1.86
N LEU A 33 0.50 15.63 0.64
CA LEU A 33 -0.83 16.17 0.33
C LEU A 33 -1.46 15.34 -0.79
N GLN A 34 -2.79 15.22 -0.78
CA GLN A 34 -3.53 14.48 -1.81
C GLN A 34 -4.74 15.29 -2.31
N ILE A 35 -5.11 15.08 -3.56
CA ILE A 35 -6.32 15.62 -4.19
C ILE A 35 -7.03 14.52 -5.00
N GLY A 36 -8.30 14.73 -5.31
CA GLY A 36 -9.13 13.73 -5.99
C GLY A 36 -9.50 12.56 -5.08
N GLU A 37 -9.49 11.35 -5.61
CA GLU A 37 -9.83 10.11 -4.91
C GLU A 37 -8.68 9.63 -4.01
N SER A 38 -8.58 10.22 -2.81
CA SER A 38 -7.42 10.07 -1.92
C SER A 38 -7.52 8.95 -0.89
N LYS A 39 -8.70 8.37 -0.67
CA LYS A 39 -8.98 7.50 0.49
C LYS A 39 -8.28 6.15 0.40
N TYR A 40 -8.20 5.55 -0.78
CA TYR A 40 -7.74 4.17 -0.98
C TYR A 40 -6.22 4.02 -0.86
N GLY A 41 -5.46 4.99 -1.37
CA GLY A 41 -3.99 5.00 -1.31
C GLY A 41 -3.42 5.59 -0.02
N LYS A 42 -4.20 6.34 0.75
CA LYS A 42 -3.72 7.00 1.98
C LYS A 42 -3.06 6.05 3.00
N PRO A 43 -3.57 4.83 3.28
CA PRO A 43 -3.01 3.98 4.33
C PRO A 43 -1.58 3.48 4.09
N ILE A 44 -1.08 3.43 2.85
CA ILE A 44 0.33 3.07 2.61
C ILE A 44 1.24 4.29 2.83
N LEU A 45 0.78 5.48 2.42
CA LEU A 45 1.50 6.73 2.64
C LEU A 45 1.67 7.00 4.15
N ASP A 46 0.60 6.83 4.93
CA ASP A 46 0.62 7.02 6.38
C ASP A 46 1.56 6.05 7.12
N ARG A 47 1.88 4.88 6.54
CA ARG A 47 2.73 3.87 7.18
C ARG A 47 4.21 3.99 6.81
N ILE A 48 4.51 4.53 5.63
CA ILE A 48 5.85 4.49 5.04
C ILE A 48 6.49 5.87 4.98
N LEU A 49 5.70 6.92 4.69
CA LEU A 49 6.26 8.25 4.48
C LEU A 49 6.55 8.97 5.79
N THR A 50 7.79 9.42 5.92
CA THR A 50 8.30 10.30 6.96
C THR A 50 9.14 11.40 6.30
N ARG A 51 9.54 12.44 7.04
CA ARG A 51 10.43 13.48 6.49
C ARG A 51 11.83 12.95 6.14
N ASP A 52 12.23 11.82 6.71
CA ASP A 52 13.53 11.18 6.46
C ASP A 52 13.48 10.15 5.32
N THR A 53 12.30 9.90 4.74
CA THR A 53 12.14 8.99 3.61
C THR A 53 12.88 9.54 2.39
N SER A 54 13.68 8.70 1.73
CA SER A 54 14.37 9.08 0.49
C SER A 54 13.39 9.48 -0.62
N LEU A 55 13.82 10.32 -1.56
CA LEU A 55 12.98 10.74 -2.69
C LEU A 55 12.54 9.54 -3.54
N GLU A 56 13.42 8.55 -3.72
CA GLU A 56 13.18 7.35 -4.49
C GLU A 56 12.17 6.42 -3.81
N ASP A 57 12.27 6.24 -2.48
CA ASP A 57 11.29 5.47 -1.73
C ASP A 57 9.94 6.18 -1.69
N ALA A 58 9.93 7.51 -1.56
CA ALA A 58 8.71 8.29 -1.60
C ALA A 58 8.00 8.16 -2.96
N ALA A 59 8.75 8.21 -4.06
CA ALA A 59 8.23 8.00 -5.42
C ALA A 59 7.64 6.59 -5.59
N ARG A 60 8.34 5.54 -5.16
CA ARG A 60 7.82 4.16 -5.18
C ARG A 60 6.56 4.02 -4.34
N CYS A 61 6.54 4.61 -3.14
CA CYS A 61 5.38 4.59 -2.25
C CYS A 61 4.17 5.30 -2.88
N ALA A 62 4.39 6.43 -3.57
CA ALA A 62 3.34 7.15 -4.28
C ALA A 62 2.74 6.31 -5.42
N ILE A 63 3.56 5.59 -6.20
CA ILE A 63 3.09 4.67 -7.25
C ILE A 63 2.20 3.57 -6.65
N VAL A 64 2.63 2.95 -5.54
CA VAL A 64 1.85 1.92 -4.85
C VAL A 64 0.52 2.45 -4.29
N SER A 65 0.53 3.69 -3.78
CA SER A 65 -0.69 4.39 -3.35
C SER A 65 -1.68 4.59 -4.50
N ILE A 66 -1.21 5.00 -5.66
CA ILE A 66 -2.05 5.15 -6.86
C ILE A 66 -2.56 3.80 -7.36
N ASP A 67 -1.73 2.74 -7.38
CA ASP A 67 -2.17 1.39 -7.77
C ASP A 67 -3.32 0.87 -6.89
N SER A 68 -3.21 1.07 -5.58
CA SER A 68 -4.27 0.71 -4.62
C SER A 68 -5.58 1.45 -4.92
N THR A 69 -5.46 2.70 -5.39
CA THR A 69 -6.60 3.54 -5.77
C THR A 69 -7.23 3.06 -7.09
N ILE A 70 -6.43 2.79 -8.13
CA ILE A 70 -6.90 2.27 -9.42
C ILE A 70 -7.70 0.98 -9.24
N LYS A 71 -7.20 0.05 -8.41
CA LYS A 71 -7.89 -1.22 -8.13
C LYS A 71 -9.25 -1.05 -7.46
N SER A 72 -9.43 0.03 -6.70
CA SER A 72 -10.60 0.24 -5.87
C SER A 72 -11.61 1.24 -6.47
N ASN A 73 -11.17 2.06 -7.43
CA ASN A 73 -12.00 3.07 -8.08
C ASN A 73 -11.61 3.25 -9.54
N ALA A 74 -12.53 2.87 -10.45
CA ALA A 74 -12.34 2.93 -11.90
C ALA A 74 -12.24 4.36 -12.47
N THR A 75 -12.49 5.40 -11.68
CA THR A 75 -12.28 6.80 -12.12
C THR A 75 -10.81 7.22 -12.10
N VAL A 76 -9.92 6.38 -11.53
CA VAL A 76 -8.48 6.59 -11.50
C VAL A 76 -7.82 5.49 -12.33
N GLY A 77 -6.90 5.88 -13.21
CA GLY A 77 -6.21 4.95 -14.10
C GLY A 77 -4.95 5.59 -14.69
N PRO A 78 -4.12 4.80 -15.40
CA PRO A 78 -2.96 5.32 -16.11
C PRO A 78 -3.34 6.31 -17.23
N PRO A 79 -2.39 7.13 -17.71
CA PRO A 79 -0.97 7.17 -17.31
C PRO A 79 -0.75 7.69 -15.89
N ILE A 80 0.27 7.16 -15.21
CA ILE A 80 0.79 7.70 -13.95
C ILE A 80 2.04 8.51 -14.27
N GLU A 81 2.03 9.79 -13.93
CA GLU A 81 3.18 10.69 -14.12
C GLU A 81 3.84 10.98 -12.77
N VAL A 82 5.16 10.87 -12.73
CA VAL A 82 5.97 11.10 -11.52
C VAL A 82 7.10 12.06 -11.86
N LEU A 83 7.26 13.08 -11.02
CA LEU A 83 8.39 14.01 -11.04
C LEU A 83 9.07 13.98 -9.67
N VAL A 84 10.37 13.75 -9.66
CA VAL A 84 11.21 13.91 -8.48
C VAL A 84 11.99 15.21 -8.59
N TYR A 85 11.89 16.04 -7.55
CA TYR A 85 12.57 17.33 -7.47
C TYR A 85 13.57 17.30 -6.31
N GLU A 86 14.85 17.44 -6.63
CA GLU A 86 15.90 17.53 -5.62
C GLU A 86 16.11 18.97 -5.17
N LYS A 87 16.32 19.17 -3.86
CA LYS A 87 16.51 20.48 -3.27
C LYS A 87 17.72 21.20 -3.89
N ASP A 88 17.56 22.50 -4.15
CA ASP A 88 18.58 23.41 -4.66
C ASP A 88 19.07 23.14 -6.10
N THR A 89 18.53 22.13 -6.79
CA THR A 89 18.91 21.87 -8.20
C THR A 89 18.18 22.80 -9.17
N PHE A 90 16.91 23.11 -8.91
CA PHE A 90 16.03 23.84 -9.85
C PHE A 90 15.87 23.14 -11.21
N GLU A 91 16.08 21.83 -11.23
CA GLU A 91 15.99 20.96 -12.40
C GLU A 91 14.80 19.99 -12.26
N CYS A 92 14.28 19.52 -13.39
CA CYS A 92 13.11 18.63 -13.46
C CYS A 92 13.41 17.37 -14.29
N ASP A 93 14.64 16.87 -14.20
CA ASP A 93 15.15 15.84 -15.10
C ASP A 93 14.68 14.43 -14.70
N HIS A 94 14.22 14.24 -13.47
CA HIS A 94 13.69 12.98 -12.96
C HIS A 94 12.18 12.87 -13.17
N TYR A 95 11.78 12.91 -14.44
CA TYR A 95 10.39 12.75 -14.87
C TYR A 95 10.16 11.40 -15.53
N ILE A 96 9.10 10.70 -15.14
CA ILE A 96 8.66 9.47 -15.80
C ILE A 96 7.15 9.49 -16.02
N ARG A 97 6.73 8.90 -17.14
CA ARG A 97 5.34 8.61 -17.44
C ARG A 97 5.18 7.09 -17.60
N LEU A 98 4.23 6.53 -16.85
CA LEU A 98 3.97 5.11 -16.78
C LEU A 98 2.56 4.83 -17.32
N ASP A 99 2.48 4.47 -18.60
CA ASP A 99 1.23 4.00 -19.22
C ASP A 99 0.86 2.58 -18.72
N GLU A 100 -0.32 2.08 -19.07
CA GLU A 100 -0.86 0.79 -18.60
C GLU A 100 0.07 -0.40 -18.95
N GLU A 101 0.65 -0.40 -20.16
CA GLU A 101 1.55 -1.46 -20.61
C GLU A 101 3.00 -1.30 -20.12
N ASN A 102 3.29 -0.27 -19.31
CA ASN A 102 4.65 -0.01 -18.85
C ASN A 102 5.19 -1.18 -17.99
N GLN A 103 6.33 -1.73 -18.41
CA GLN A 103 6.93 -2.92 -17.77
C GLN A 103 7.28 -2.67 -16.30
N TYR A 104 7.80 -1.50 -15.96
CA TYR A 104 8.17 -1.16 -14.58
C TYR A 104 6.93 -1.04 -13.68
N LEU A 105 5.85 -0.41 -14.17
CA LEU A 105 4.59 -0.33 -13.43
C LEU A 105 4.02 -1.73 -13.16
N ASN A 106 4.01 -2.59 -14.18
CA ASN A 106 3.53 -3.97 -14.05
C ASN A 106 4.38 -4.79 -13.07
N GLU A 107 5.70 -4.60 -13.09
CA GLU A 107 6.61 -5.26 -12.15
C GLU A 107 6.38 -4.81 -10.69
N ILE A 108 6.26 -3.49 -10.43
CA ILE A 108 5.92 -2.97 -9.10
C ILE A 108 4.60 -3.58 -8.61
N ARG A 109 3.56 -3.54 -9.46
CA ARG A 109 2.23 -4.06 -9.15
C ARG A 109 2.30 -5.52 -8.75
N GLN A 110 2.99 -6.34 -9.53
CA GLN A 110 3.12 -7.77 -9.27
C GLN A 110 3.86 -8.03 -7.95
N ARG A 111 5.06 -7.46 -7.80
CA ARG A 111 5.91 -7.66 -6.62
C ARG A 111 5.21 -7.20 -5.34
N TRP A 112 4.52 -6.06 -5.38
CA TRP A 112 3.79 -5.54 -4.22
C TRP A 112 2.62 -6.44 -3.80
N ASN A 113 1.83 -6.93 -4.77
CA ASN A 113 0.72 -7.84 -4.46
C ASN A 113 1.21 -9.15 -3.87
N GLU A 114 2.31 -9.68 -4.38
CA GLU A 114 2.94 -10.90 -3.86
C GLU A 114 3.45 -10.69 -2.43
N ALA A 115 4.16 -9.58 -2.18
CA ALA A 115 4.66 -9.23 -0.85
C ALA A 115 3.53 -9.07 0.18
N ILE A 116 2.40 -8.45 -0.18
CA ILE A 116 1.22 -8.35 0.71
C ILE A 116 0.68 -9.74 1.05
N LYS A 117 0.50 -10.61 0.05
CA LYS A 117 -0.01 -11.97 0.28
C LYS A 117 0.91 -12.76 1.21
N GLN A 118 2.22 -12.73 0.94
CA GLN A 118 3.21 -13.39 1.79
C GLN A 118 3.22 -12.83 3.22
N SER A 119 3.10 -11.50 3.37
CA SER A 119 3.02 -10.84 4.68
C SER A 119 1.74 -11.21 5.44
N PHE A 120 0.63 -11.42 4.73
CA PHE A 120 -0.62 -11.87 5.34
C PHE A 120 -0.54 -13.34 5.78
N GLU A 121 0.07 -14.20 4.97
CA GLU A 121 0.26 -15.62 5.28
C GLU A 121 1.18 -15.86 6.49
N SER A 122 2.12 -14.94 6.74
CA SER A 122 3.04 -15.00 7.89
C SER A 122 2.45 -14.45 9.19
N LEU A 123 1.22 -13.91 9.18
CA LEU A 123 0.56 -13.45 10.39
C LEU A 123 0.34 -14.60 11.39
N PRO A 124 0.46 -14.33 12.70
CA PRO A 124 0.19 -15.33 13.71
C PRO A 124 -1.23 -15.86 13.55
N LYS A 125 -1.36 -17.19 13.57
CA LYS A 125 -2.66 -17.86 13.53
C LYS A 125 -3.42 -17.59 14.82
N PHE A 126 -4.74 -17.58 14.72
CA PHE A 126 -5.57 -17.50 15.92
C PHE A 126 -5.43 -18.79 16.75
N GLU A 127 -5.55 -18.67 18.08
CA GLU A 127 -5.46 -19.82 18.99
C GLU A 127 -6.49 -20.91 18.67
N TRP A 128 -7.64 -20.54 18.08
CA TRP A 128 -8.71 -21.50 17.73
C TRP A 128 -8.53 -22.16 16.36
N GLU A 129 -7.46 -21.89 15.61
CA GLU A 129 -7.19 -22.57 14.35
C GLU A 129 -6.76 -24.04 14.56
N SER A 130 -6.28 -24.38 15.76
CA SER A 130 -5.97 -25.77 16.15
C SER A 130 -7.22 -26.54 16.60
N ARG A 131 -8.34 -26.42 15.86
CA ARG A 131 -9.48 -27.33 16.07
C ARG A 131 -9.06 -28.74 15.65
N SER A 132 -8.82 -29.56 16.65
CA SER A 132 -8.41 -30.96 16.54
C SER A 132 -9.28 -31.70 15.53
N GLN A 133 -8.66 -32.39 14.57
CA GLN A 133 -9.38 -33.30 13.70
C GLN A 133 -10.17 -34.31 14.57
N PRO A 134 -11.44 -34.59 14.25
CA PRO A 134 -12.21 -35.55 15.01
C PRO A 134 -11.52 -36.91 14.95
N ASN A 135 -11.11 -37.37 16.13
CA ASN A 135 -10.43 -38.62 16.38
C ASN A 135 -11.29 -39.76 15.80
N SER A 136 -10.82 -40.38 14.71
CA SER A 136 -11.33 -41.64 14.20
C SER A 136 -11.01 -42.74 15.23
N LYS A 137 -11.81 -42.81 16.31
CA LYS A 137 -11.89 -44.03 17.12
C LYS A 137 -12.67 -45.05 16.30
N VAL A 138 -11.92 -45.87 15.59
CA VAL A 138 -12.33 -47.18 15.09
C VAL A 138 -13.14 -47.88 16.19
N LEU A 139 -14.44 -48.13 15.95
CA LEU A 139 -15.21 -49.05 16.77
C LEU A 139 -14.65 -50.46 16.54
N SER A 140 -13.76 -50.92 17.43
CA SER A 140 -13.57 -52.35 17.64
C SER A 140 -14.77 -52.87 18.44
N ILE A 141 -15.77 -53.34 17.70
CA ILE A 141 -16.85 -54.17 18.23
C ILE A 141 -16.22 -55.48 18.72
N HIS A 142 -15.93 -55.57 20.02
CA HIS A 142 -15.69 -56.86 20.67
C HIS A 142 -17.06 -57.50 20.96
N THR A 143 -17.41 -58.49 20.14
CA THR A 143 -18.52 -59.40 20.38
C THR A 143 -18.11 -60.40 21.46
N ASP A 144 -18.55 -60.21 22.70
CA ASP A 144 -18.49 -61.24 23.74
C ASP A 144 -19.85 -61.33 24.43
N ILE A 145 -20.73 -62.20 23.90
CA ILE A 145 -21.94 -62.62 24.62
C ILE A 145 -22.17 -64.13 24.41
N HIS A 146 -22.17 -64.83 25.55
CA HIS A 146 -22.74 -66.16 25.87
C HIS A 146 -21.97 -67.46 25.55
N LYS A 147 -21.19 -67.90 26.55
CA LYS A 147 -21.30 -69.28 27.07
C LYS A 147 -22.09 -69.26 28.39
N SER A 148 -23.35 -69.68 28.35
CA SER A 148 -24.15 -69.98 29.53
C SER A 148 -23.95 -71.44 29.93
N LYS A 149 -23.79 -71.65 31.24
CA LYS A 149 -23.79 -72.95 31.91
C LYS A 149 -25.18 -73.60 31.86
N LYS A 150 -25.27 -74.82 31.34
CA LYS A 150 -25.85 -76.02 31.99
C LYS A 150 -25.82 -77.19 31.03
#